data_AF-A0A2H0E269-F1
#
_entry.id   AF-A0A2H0E269-F1
#
_cell.length_a   1.000
_cell.length_b   1.000
_cell.length_c   1.000
_cell.angle_alpha   90.00
_cell.angle_beta   90.00
_cell.angle_gamma   90.00
#
_symmetry.space_group_name_H-M   'P 1'
#
loop_
_entity.id
_entity.type
_entity.pdbx_description
1 polymer ?
#
loop_
_entity_poly.entity_id
_entity_poly.type
_entity_poly.pdbx_seq_one_letter_code
_entity_poly.pdbx_strand_id
1 'polypeptide(L)' 'HNFAIVDEVDSILIDEARTPLIISAPDTEPTQKYYQFAALVTGLSKATDYESDE' A
#
# COMPACT_ATOMS: atom_id res chain seq x y z
N HIS A 1 -33.07 -16.97 -0.36
CA HIS A 1 -32.89 -15.90 -1.38
C HIS A 1 -32.43 -14.66 -0.65
N ASN A 2 -31.44 -13.95 -1.19
CA ASN A 2 -30.92 -12.72 -0.59
C ASN A 2 -31.44 -11.53 -1.40
N PHE A 3 -31.94 -10.50 -0.73
CA PHE A 3 -32.48 -9.29 -1.34
C PHE A 3 -32.04 -8.08 -0.50
N ALA A 4 -31.73 -6.98 -1.17
CA ALA A 4 -31.37 -5.71 -0.54
C ALA A 4 -32.17 -4.58 -1.18
N ILE A 5 -32.62 -3.64 -0.35
CA ILE A 5 -33.21 -2.37 -0.78
C ILE A 5 -32.17 -1.31 -0.50
N VAL A 6 -31.88 -0.49 -1.50
CA VAL A 6 -30.93 0.63 -1.41
C VAL A 6 -31.75 1.91 -1.57
N ASP A 7 -31.72 2.76 -0.57
CA ASP A 7 -32.28 4.11 -0.64
C ASP A 7 -31.30 5.06 -1.31
N GLU A 8 -31.78 6.15 -1.91
CA GLU A 8 -30.97 7.12 -2.67
C GLU A 8 -30.00 6.45 -3.67
N VAL A 9 -30.57 5.67 -4.58
CA VAL A 9 -29.83 4.77 -5.47
C VAL A 9 -28.77 5.48 -6.33
N ASP A 10 -29.01 6.73 -6.70
CA ASP A 10 -28.06 7.56 -7.44
C ASP A 10 -26.85 7.94 -6.58
N SER A 11 -27.08 8.43 -5.36
CA SER A 11 -26.00 8.72 -4.41
C SER A 11 -25.12 7.48 -4.14
N ILE A 12 -25.72 6.32 -3.90
CA ILE A 12 -24.97 5.11 -3.50
C ILE A 12 -24.32 4.42 -4.71
N LEU A 13 -25.06 4.16 -5.79
CA LEU A 13 -24.56 3.36 -6.91
C LEU A 13 -23.84 4.17 -8.00
N ILE A 14 -23.93 5.50 -7.97
CA ILE A 14 -23.22 6.39 -8.90
C ILE A 14 -22.15 7.16 -8.15
N ASP A 15 -22.51 7.91 -7.11
CA ASP A 15 -21.56 8.83 -6.49
C ASP A 15 -20.56 8.13 -5.57
N GLU A 16 -21.05 7.36 -4.59
CA GLU A 16 -20.19 6.64 -3.64
C GLU A 16 -19.43 5.48 -4.29
N ALA A 17 -20.04 4.80 -5.27
CA ALA A 17 -19.41 3.72 -6.02
C ALA A 17 -18.13 4.14 -6.78
N ARG A 18 -17.87 5.45 -6.96
CA ARG A 18 -16.61 5.97 -7.52
C ARG A 18 -15.42 5.85 -6.57
N THR A 19 -15.67 5.69 -5.27
CA THR A 19 -14.62 5.48 -4.27
C THR A 19 -14.63 4.00 -3.86
N PRO A 20 -13.50 3.27 -3.99
CA PRO A 20 -13.48 1.86 -3.64
C PRO A 20 -13.64 1.65 -2.13
N LEU A 21 -14.31 0.57 -1.75
CA LEU A 21 -14.31 0.08 -0.38
C LEU A 21 -12.94 -0.54 -0.06
N ILE A 22 -12.18 0.10 0.84
CA ILE A 22 -10.85 -0.37 1.25
C ILE A 22 -10.92 -0.88 2.68
N ILE A 23 -10.49 -2.13 2.89
CA ILE A 23 -10.18 -2.66 4.23
C ILE A 23 -8.68 -2.51 4.41
N SER A 24 -8.26 -1.56 5.25
CA SER A 24 -6.86 -1.36 5.60
C SER A 24 -6.54 -1.98 6.96
N ALA A 25 -5.29 -2.40 7.13
CA ALA A 25 -4.74 -2.86 8.39
C ALA A 25 -3.39 -2.15 8.62
N PRO A 26 -2.98 -1.92 9.88
CA PRO A 26 -1.65 -1.40 10.15
C PRO A 26 -0.59 -2.35 9.61
N ASP A 27 0.52 -1.77 9.14
CA ASP A 27 1.68 -2.57 8.77
C ASP A 27 2.21 -3.33 10.00
N THR A 28 2.61 -4.57 9.79
CA THR A 28 3.16 -5.46 10.83
C THR A 28 4.68 -5.56 10.74
N GLU A 29 5.29 -5.00 9.70
CA GLU A 29 6.74 -5.02 9.56
C GLU A 29 7.44 -4.07 10.55
N PRO A 30 8.56 -4.49 11.17
CA PRO A 30 9.29 -3.62 12.07
C PRO A 30 9.93 -2.47 11.30
N THR A 31 9.56 -1.23 11.65
CA THR A 31 10.22 -0.01 11.15
C THR A 31 11.74 -0.05 11.36
N GLN A 32 12.20 -0.81 12.37
CA GLN A 32 13.61 -1.05 12.66
C GLN A 32 14.41 -1.57 11.46
N LYS A 33 13.81 -2.41 10.58
CA LYS A 33 14.50 -2.92 9.39
C LYS A 33 14.93 -1.78 8.47
N TYR A 34 14.08 -0.79 8.26
CA TYR A 34 14.43 0.37 7.41
C TYR A 34 15.66 1.11 7.92
N TYR A 35 15.79 1.31 9.23
CA TYR A 35 16.97 1.94 9.83
C TYR A 35 18.23 1.07 9.69
N GLN A 36 18.09 -0.25 9.85
CA GLN A 36 19.20 -1.19 9.66
C GLN A 36 19.70 -1.18 8.22
N PHE A 37 18.80 -1.29 7.25
CA PHE A 37 19.16 -1.27 5.82
C PHE A 37 19.72 0.10 5.40
N ALA A 38 19.16 1.21 5.90
CA ALA A 38 19.72 2.54 5.64
C ALA A 38 21.17 2.67 6.11
N ALA A 39 21.50 2.11 7.28
CA ALA A 39 22.88 2.07 7.77
C ALA A 39 23.78 1.17 6.90
N LEU A 40 23.30 -0.03 6.53
CA LEU A 40 24.06 -0.99 5.72
C LEU A 40 24.43 -0.45 4.34
N VAL A 41 23.49 0.25 3.67
CA VAL A 41 23.71 0.78 2.31
C VAL A 41 24.87 1.79 2.26
N THR A 42 25.15 2.51 3.36
CA THR A 42 26.29 3.45 3.41
C THR A 42 27.65 2.77 3.25
N GLY A 43 27.74 1.47 3.50
CA GLY A 43 28.96 0.68 3.34
C GLY A 43 29.10 0.04 1.96
N LEU A 44 28.10 0.13 1.08
CA LEU A 44 28.14 -0.50 -0.24
C LEU A 44 28.90 0.37 -1.25
N SER A 45 29.84 -0.25 -1.96
CA SER A 45 30.59 0.33 -3.07
C SER A 45 29.86 0.05 -4.39
N LYS A 46 29.54 1.12 -5.13
CA LYS A 46 28.92 1.02 -6.46
C LYS A 46 29.80 0.26 -7.48
N ALA A 47 31.11 0.21 -7.27
CA ALA A 47 32.03 -0.44 -8.18
C ALA A 47 32.11 -1.97 -7.98
N THR A 48 31.65 -2.49 -6.84
CA THR A 48 31.87 -3.90 -6.45
C THR A 48 30.62 -4.61 -5.94
N ASP A 49 29.70 -3.88 -5.31
CA ASP A 49 28.70 -4.49 -4.45
C ASP A 49 27.28 -4.47 -5.04
N TYR A 50 27.01 -3.61 -6.03
CA TYR A 50 25.74 -3.59 -6.75
C TYR A 50 25.88 -2.99 -8.14
N GLU A 51 25.06 -3.45 -9.07
CA GLU A 51 24.88 -2.84 -10.39
C GLU A 51 23.52 -2.14 -10.44
N SER A 52 23.46 -0.95 -11.03
CA SER A 52 22.21 -0.22 -11.24
C SER A 52 21.94 -0.21 -12.73
N ASP A 53 20.93 -0.98 -13.15
CA ASP A 53 20.38 -0.91 -14.50
C ASP A 53 19.16 0.02 -14.43
N GLU A 54 19.18 1.08 -15.23
CA GLU A 54 18.11 2.09 -15.31
C GLU A 54 17.07 1.69 -16.35
#